data_AF-A0A699T2A9-F1
#
_entry.id   AF-A0A699T2A9-F1
#
_cell.length_a   1.000
_cell.length_b   1.000
_cell.length_c   1.000
_cell.angle_alpha   90.00
_cell.angle_beta   90.00
_cell.angle_gamma   90.00
#
_symmetry.space_group_name_H-M   'P 1'
#
loop_
_entity.id
_entity.type
_entity.pdbx_description
1 polymer ?
#
loop_
_entity_poly.entity_id
_entity_poly.type
_entity_poly.pdbx_seq_one_letter_code
_entity_poly.pdbx_strand_id
1 'polypeptide(L)'
;PDRLEDFAVYCDASEIGLGCVLMQRGKVIAYASRQLKIYENNYTTHDLELGAVVFALKIWIHYLCGTKSVIYTDHKSLQHIFSQKELNMRQHRWIELFSEYNYEIRYHPGKANVVADALSRKEKVKPKRVRAMNMILQSSIKDRILAAQKKVMDEIEGLQKGLDEMIEHRSDETLYYLD
;
A
#
# COMPACT_ATOMS: atom_id res chain seq x y z
N PRO A 1 -22.64 14.45 2.11
CA PRO A 1 -23.70 13.43 2.22
C PRO A 1 -24.83 14.02 3.05
N ASP A 2 -26.06 13.91 2.57
CA ASP A 2 -27.25 14.36 3.29
C ASP A 2 -27.64 13.29 4.32
N ARG A 3 -27.97 13.67 5.56
CA ARG A 3 -28.32 12.70 6.61
C ARG A 3 -29.79 12.29 6.59
N LEU A 4 -30.62 13.05 5.87
CA LEU A 4 -32.07 12.82 5.80
C LEU A 4 -32.48 11.85 4.68
N GLU A 5 -31.53 11.43 3.86
CA GLU A 5 -31.78 10.71 2.63
C GLU A 5 -31.15 9.33 2.67
N ASP A 6 -31.86 8.37 2.10
CA ASP A 6 -31.44 6.98 2.08
C ASP A 6 -30.13 6.81 1.30
N PHE A 7 -29.24 5.98 1.86
CA PHE A 7 -28.01 5.58 1.19
C PHE A 7 -28.26 4.36 0.32
N ALA A 8 -27.58 4.29 -0.82
CA ALA A 8 -27.49 3.09 -1.65
C ALA A 8 -26.05 2.57 -1.62
N VAL A 9 -25.88 1.30 -1.32
CA VAL A 9 -24.58 0.63 -1.30
C VAL A 9 -24.59 -0.44 -2.37
N TYR A 10 -23.63 -0.40 -3.29
CA TYR A 10 -23.44 -1.46 -4.27
C TYR A 10 -22.24 -2.30 -3.86
N CYS A 11 -22.43 -3.60 -3.73
CA CYS A 11 -21.39 -4.55 -3.33
C CYS A 11 -21.16 -5.57 -4.43
N ASP A 12 -19.93 -6.03 -4.54
CA ASP A 12 -19.51 -7.11 -5.42
C ASP A 12 -18.33 -7.86 -4.81
N ALA A 13 -18.28 -9.16 -5.02
CA ALA A 13 -17.14 -9.97 -4.65
C ALA A 13 -16.58 -10.73 -5.86
N SER A 14 -15.27 -10.91 -5.86
CA SER A 14 -14.60 -11.81 -6.78
C SER A 14 -13.64 -12.73 -6.02
N GLU A 15 -13.03 -13.67 -6.73
CA GLU A 15 -11.96 -14.51 -6.19
C GLU A 15 -10.70 -13.72 -5.79
N ILE A 16 -10.62 -12.44 -6.14
CA ILE A 16 -9.45 -11.59 -5.90
C ILE A 16 -9.70 -10.61 -4.74
N GLY A 17 -10.90 -10.06 -4.64
CA GLY A 17 -11.19 -8.97 -3.73
C GLY A 17 -12.67 -8.67 -3.57
N LEU A 18 -12.93 -7.71 -2.69
CA LEU A 18 -14.24 -7.15 -2.41
C LEU A 18 -14.27 -5.72 -2.93
N GLY A 19 -15.35 -5.34 -3.59
CA GLY A 19 -15.58 -4.00 -4.10
C GLY A 19 -16.91 -3.45 -3.61
N CYS A 20 -16.95 -2.18 -3.22
CA CYS A 20 -18.21 -1.53 -2.91
C CYS A 20 -18.21 -0.03 -3.22
N VAL A 21 -19.42 0.50 -3.44
CA VAL A 21 -19.68 1.90 -3.79
C VAL A 21 -20.80 2.44 -2.92
N LEU A 22 -20.55 3.55 -2.23
CA LEU A 22 -21.57 4.29 -1.49
C LEU A 22 -22.13 5.40 -2.38
N MET A 23 -23.44 5.42 -2.53
CA MET A 23 -24.17 6.34 -3.38
C MET A 23 -25.33 7.00 -2.65
N GLN A 24 -25.71 8.18 -3.10
CA GLN A 24 -26.88 8.92 -2.64
C GLN A 24 -27.42 9.76 -3.78
N ARG A 25 -28.74 9.70 -4.02
CA ARG A 25 -29.42 10.41 -5.13
C ARG A 25 -28.71 10.23 -6.49
N GLY A 26 -28.25 9.01 -6.79
CA GLY A 26 -27.55 8.67 -8.03
C GLY A 26 -26.11 9.20 -8.14
N LYS A 27 -25.59 9.86 -7.10
CA LYS A 27 -24.21 10.36 -7.05
C LYS A 27 -23.36 9.49 -6.14
N VAL A 28 -22.11 9.26 -6.54
CA VAL A 28 -21.16 8.53 -5.70
C VAL A 28 -20.64 9.43 -4.60
N ILE A 29 -20.62 8.91 -3.38
CA ILE A 29 -19.99 9.53 -2.20
C ILE A 29 -18.60 8.95 -2.00
N ALA A 30 -18.47 7.62 -2.04
CA ALA A 30 -17.21 6.94 -1.77
C ALA A 30 -17.10 5.62 -2.52
N TYR A 31 -15.86 5.24 -2.82
CA TYR A 31 -15.48 3.92 -3.30
C TYR A 31 -14.64 3.22 -2.23
N ALA A 32 -14.82 1.91 -2.10
CA ALA A 32 -13.96 1.11 -1.24
C ALA A 32 -13.68 -0.25 -1.90
N SER A 33 -12.45 -0.73 -1.72
CA SER A 33 -12.02 -2.02 -2.23
C SER A 33 -10.95 -2.61 -1.34
N ARG A 34 -10.91 -3.94 -1.22
CA ARG A 34 -9.86 -4.65 -0.48
C ARG A 34 -9.60 -6.02 -1.10
N GLN A 35 -8.33 -6.42 -1.15
CA GLN A 35 -7.96 -7.79 -1.53
C GLN A 35 -8.42 -8.81 -0.49
N LEU A 36 -8.78 -10.01 -0.95
CA LEU A 36 -9.08 -11.12 -0.05
C LEU A 36 -7.85 -11.48 0.77
N LYS A 37 -8.08 -11.77 2.05
CA LYS A 37 -7.08 -12.37 2.93
C LYS A 37 -6.89 -13.82 2.56
N ILE A 38 -5.75 -14.39 2.93
CA ILE A 38 -5.37 -15.77 2.61
C ILE A 38 -6.46 -16.77 3.02
N TYR A 39 -7.11 -16.57 4.17
CA TYR A 39 -8.18 -17.44 4.66
C TYR A 39 -9.55 -17.17 4.00
N GLU A 40 -9.78 -15.98 3.44
CA GLU A 40 -11.01 -15.62 2.73
C GLU A 40 -11.04 -16.27 1.34
N ASN A 41 -9.88 -16.61 0.77
CA ASN A 41 -9.79 -17.34 -0.50
C ASN A 41 -10.47 -18.72 -0.47
N ASN A 42 -10.64 -19.30 0.73
CA ASN A 42 -11.30 -20.59 0.91
C ASN A 42 -12.82 -20.45 1.12
N TYR A 43 -13.37 -19.23 1.05
CA TYR A 43 -14.79 -19.01 1.24
C TYR A 43 -15.55 -19.39 -0.03
N THR A 44 -16.78 -19.86 0.15
CA THR A 44 -17.69 -20.07 -0.98
C THR A 44 -18.05 -18.71 -1.58
N THR A 45 -18.47 -18.68 -2.86
CA THR A 45 -18.94 -17.45 -3.50
C THR A 45 -20.02 -16.76 -2.67
N HIS A 46 -20.96 -17.51 -2.10
CA HIS A 46 -21.99 -16.98 -1.21
C HIS A 46 -21.41 -16.24 0.01
N ASP A 47 -20.39 -16.80 0.65
CA ASP A 47 -19.72 -16.19 1.79
C ASP A 47 -18.86 -14.98 1.39
N LEU A 48 -18.29 -14.98 0.19
CA LEU A 48 -17.55 -13.83 -0.35
C LEU A 48 -18.48 -12.65 -0.64
N GLU A 49 -19.61 -12.92 -1.29
CA GLU A 49 -20.65 -11.92 -1.57
C GLU A 49 -21.18 -11.30 -0.27
N LEU A 50 -21.49 -12.13 0.71
CA LEU A 50 -21.87 -11.66 2.04
C LEU A 50 -20.73 -10.88 2.72
N GLY A 51 -19.49 -11.34 2.54
CA GLY A 51 -18.29 -10.66 3.00
C GLY A 51 -18.13 -9.25 2.41
N ALA A 52 -18.50 -9.04 1.15
CA ALA A 52 -18.51 -7.71 0.53
C ALA A 52 -19.51 -6.77 1.23
N VAL A 53 -20.69 -7.28 1.57
CA VAL A 53 -21.69 -6.51 2.34
C VAL A 53 -21.18 -6.17 3.74
N VAL A 54 -20.63 -7.16 4.46
CA VAL A 54 -20.02 -6.96 5.79
C VAL A 54 -18.91 -5.91 5.73
N PHE A 55 -18.08 -5.96 4.68
CA PHE A 55 -17.00 -4.99 4.47
C PHE A 55 -17.54 -3.57 4.29
N ALA A 56 -18.57 -3.40 3.46
CA ALA A 56 -19.22 -2.10 3.22
C ALA A 56 -19.86 -1.52 4.49
N LEU A 57 -20.57 -2.34 5.27
CA LEU A 57 -21.17 -1.92 6.54
C LEU A 57 -20.12 -1.45 7.54
N LYS A 58 -19.01 -2.19 7.68
CA LYS A 58 -17.94 -1.85 8.62
C LYS A 58 -17.21 -0.55 8.25
N ILE A 59 -16.88 -0.36 6.97
CA ILE A 59 -16.11 0.83 6.56
C ILE A 59 -16.96 2.11 6.63
N TRP A 60 -18.26 2.00 6.40
CA TRP A 60 -19.19 3.13 6.39
C TRP A 60 -20.16 3.12 7.57
N ILE A 61 -19.77 2.56 8.71
CA ILE A 61 -20.58 2.57 9.94
C ILE A 61 -21.06 3.99 10.30
N HIS A 62 -20.20 4.99 10.11
CA HIS A 62 -20.49 6.40 10.39
C HIS A 62 -21.50 7.04 9.42
N TYR A 63 -21.77 6.43 8.26
CA TYR A 63 -22.80 6.86 7.32
C TYR A 63 -24.09 6.05 7.46
N LEU A 64 -23.96 4.73 7.62
CA LEU A 64 -25.08 3.79 7.54
C LEU A 64 -25.77 3.55 8.89
N CYS A 65 -25.10 3.84 10.01
CA CYS A 65 -25.71 3.71 11.33
C CYS A 65 -26.86 4.72 11.49
N GLY A 66 -28.03 4.23 11.91
CA GLY A 66 -29.22 5.04 12.16
C GLY A 66 -29.95 5.56 10.91
N THR A 67 -29.47 5.26 9.69
CA THR A 67 -30.10 5.70 8.44
C THR A 67 -30.56 4.49 7.62
N LYS A 68 -31.72 4.61 6.96
CA LYS A 68 -32.19 3.56 6.07
C LYS A 68 -31.27 3.45 4.86
N SER A 69 -30.84 2.22 4.58
CA SER A 69 -29.84 1.95 3.54
C SER A 69 -30.30 0.82 2.63
N VAL A 70 -30.18 0.96 1.32
CA VAL A 70 -30.44 -0.12 0.37
C VAL A 70 -29.11 -0.71 -0.07
N ILE A 71 -28.93 -2.02 0.12
CA ILE A 71 -27.73 -2.74 -0.26
C ILE A 71 -28.05 -3.55 -1.52
N TYR A 72 -27.34 -3.25 -2.58
CA TYR A 72 -27.42 -3.91 -3.87
C TYR A 72 -26.28 -4.93 -4.03
N THR A 73 -26.64 -6.13 -4.44
CA THR A 73 -25.72 -7.23 -4.76
C THR A 73 -26.24 -7.98 -5.98
N ASP A 74 -25.34 -8.54 -6.78
CA ASP A 74 -25.70 -9.39 -7.90
C ASP A 74 -25.90 -10.87 -7.53
N HIS A 75 -25.88 -11.19 -6.23
CA HIS A 75 -26.14 -12.52 -5.72
C HIS A 75 -27.56 -12.66 -5.14
N LYS A 76 -28.47 -13.24 -5.93
CA LYS A 76 -29.90 -13.38 -5.58
C LYS A 76 -30.17 -14.07 -4.25
N SER A 77 -29.35 -15.06 -3.87
CA SER A 77 -29.55 -15.81 -2.63
C SER A 77 -29.41 -14.94 -1.38
N LEU A 78 -28.64 -13.85 -1.44
CA LEU A 78 -28.44 -12.95 -0.30
C LEU A 78 -29.71 -12.18 0.09
N GLN A 79 -30.69 -12.05 -0.82
CA GLN A 79 -31.99 -11.50 -0.46
C GLN A 79 -32.71 -12.35 0.60
N HIS A 80 -32.42 -13.65 0.62
CA HIS A 80 -33.09 -14.63 1.46
C HIS A 80 -32.23 -15.06 2.65
N ILE A 81 -31.11 -14.39 2.93
CA ILE A 81 -30.15 -14.85 3.94
C ILE A 81 -30.75 -15.00 5.34
N PHE A 82 -31.69 -14.13 5.73
CA PHE A 82 -32.40 -14.21 7.03
C PHE A 82 -33.43 -15.34 7.10
N SER A 83 -33.88 -15.84 5.95
CA SER A 83 -34.86 -16.93 5.88
C SER A 83 -34.23 -18.32 5.80
N GLN A 84 -32.90 -18.39 5.65
CA GLN A 84 -32.17 -19.65 5.58
C GLN A 84 -32.17 -20.34 6.94
N LYS A 85 -32.57 -21.63 6.96
CA LYS A 85 -32.74 -22.42 8.17
C LYS A 85 -31.41 -22.88 8.80
N GLU A 86 -30.38 -23.04 7.98
CA GLU A 86 -29.05 -23.49 8.40
C GLU A 86 -28.01 -22.46 7.95
N LEU A 87 -27.50 -21.69 8.91
CA LEU A 87 -26.45 -20.72 8.70
C LEU A 87 -25.16 -21.22 9.36
N ASN A 88 -24.04 -20.99 8.69
CA ASN A 88 -22.73 -21.28 9.26
C ASN A 88 -22.47 -20.32 10.45
N MET A 89 -21.70 -20.75 11.45
CA MET A 89 -21.28 -19.92 12.59
C MET A 89 -20.71 -18.55 12.17
N ARG A 90 -19.99 -18.49 11.03
CA ARG A 90 -19.51 -17.23 10.45
C ARG A 90 -20.65 -16.32 10.01
N GLN A 91 -21.62 -16.87 9.29
CA GLN A 91 -22.78 -16.14 8.78
C GLN A 91 -23.64 -15.65 9.94
N HIS A 92 -23.82 -16.45 11.00
CA HIS A 92 -24.48 -16.01 12.23
C HIS A 92 -23.83 -14.76 12.85
N ARG A 93 -22.50 -14.75 13.01
CA ARG A 93 -21.77 -13.58 13.55
C ARG A 93 -21.90 -12.35 12.65
N TRP A 94 -22.00 -12.55 11.34
CA TRP A 94 -22.22 -11.45 10.40
C TRP A 94 -23.66 -10.95 10.43
N ILE A 95 -24.65 -11.83 10.55
CA ILE A 95 -26.06 -11.45 10.70
C ILE A 95 -26.29 -10.66 12.00
N GLU A 96 -25.61 -11.01 13.08
CA GLU A 96 -25.65 -10.25 14.33
C GLU A 96 -25.19 -8.79 14.11
N LEU A 97 -24.09 -8.59 13.37
CA LEU A 97 -23.64 -7.25 12.98
C LEU A 97 -24.71 -6.52 12.17
N PHE A 98 -25.44 -7.22 11.29
CA PHE A 98 -26.45 -6.59 10.45
C PHE A 98 -27.61 -6.07 11.29
N SER A 99 -27.96 -6.72 12.40
CA SER A 99 -29.09 -6.32 13.26
C SER A 99 -28.99 -4.89 13.81
N GLU A 100 -27.78 -4.31 13.85
CA GLU A 100 -27.52 -2.93 14.26
C GLU A 100 -27.90 -1.89 13.19
N TYR A 101 -28.10 -2.31 11.93
CA TYR A 101 -28.34 -1.43 10.79
C TYR A 101 -29.79 -1.52 10.31
N ASN A 102 -30.34 -0.41 9.81
CA ASN A 102 -31.60 -0.40 9.06
C ASN A 102 -31.29 -0.53 7.57
N TYR A 103 -31.34 -1.75 7.04
CA TYR A 103 -31.00 -2.02 5.64
C TYR A 103 -32.02 -2.89 4.92
N GLU A 104 -32.00 -2.81 3.59
CA GLU A 104 -32.77 -3.67 2.70
C GLU A 104 -31.83 -4.25 1.62
N ILE A 105 -31.74 -5.57 1.51
CA ILE A 105 -30.92 -6.23 0.48
C ILE A 105 -31.75 -6.42 -0.80
N ARG A 106 -31.30 -5.83 -1.90
CA ARG A 106 -31.93 -5.94 -3.21
C ARG A 106 -30.97 -6.54 -4.24
N TYR A 107 -31.51 -7.42 -5.08
CA TYR A 107 -30.79 -7.91 -6.24
C TYR A 107 -30.60 -6.80 -7.28
N HIS A 108 -29.37 -6.64 -7.75
CA HIS A 108 -29.01 -5.78 -8.88
C HIS A 108 -28.21 -6.60 -9.89
N PRO A 109 -28.59 -6.68 -11.18
CA PRO A 109 -27.89 -7.53 -12.14
C PRO A 109 -26.40 -7.18 -12.24
N GLY A 110 -25.52 -8.19 -12.22
CA GLY A 110 -24.06 -7.99 -12.26
C GLY A 110 -23.57 -7.18 -13.47
N LYS A 111 -24.23 -7.33 -14.63
CA LYS A 111 -23.96 -6.50 -15.84
C LYS A 111 -24.18 -5.00 -15.60
N ALA A 112 -25.03 -4.63 -14.64
CA ALA A 112 -25.27 -3.26 -14.23
C ALA A 112 -24.47 -2.86 -12.98
N ASN A 113 -23.78 -3.80 -12.32
CA ASN A 113 -22.93 -3.59 -11.15
C ASN A 113 -21.47 -3.26 -11.52
N VAL A 114 -21.26 -2.63 -12.68
CA VAL A 114 -19.95 -2.47 -13.34
C VAL A 114 -18.89 -1.86 -12.42
N VAL A 115 -19.29 -0.92 -11.57
CA VAL A 115 -18.34 -0.18 -10.73
C VAL A 115 -17.84 -1.04 -9.57
N ALA A 116 -18.74 -1.73 -8.87
CA ALA A 116 -18.34 -2.62 -7.78
C ALA A 116 -17.56 -3.83 -8.34
N ASP A 117 -17.97 -4.36 -9.49
CA ASP A 117 -17.29 -5.42 -10.24
C ASP A 117 -15.85 -5.04 -10.62
N ALA A 118 -15.64 -3.83 -11.16
CA ALA A 118 -14.30 -3.34 -11.46
C ALA A 118 -13.41 -3.20 -10.21
N LEU A 119 -14.00 -2.80 -9.07
CA LEU A 119 -13.29 -2.67 -7.80
C LEU A 119 -12.93 -4.02 -7.17
N SER A 120 -13.76 -5.04 -7.35
CA SER A 120 -13.55 -6.38 -6.80
C SER A 120 -12.49 -7.16 -7.59
N ARG A 121 -12.32 -6.88 -8.89
CA ARG A 121 -11.50 -7.67 -9.83
C ARG A 121 -10.08 -7.15 -10.12
N LYS A 122 -9.50 -6.26 -9.30
CA LYS A 122 -8.16 -5.69 -9.59
C LYS A 122 -7.10 -6.78 -9.78
N GLU A 123 -6.70 -7.04 -11.03
CA GLU A 123 -5.68 -8.03 -11.37
C GLU A 123 -4.35 -7.72 -10.68
N LYS A 124 -3.70 -8.77 -10.17
CA LYS A 124 -2.30 -8.68 -9.72
C LYS A 124 -1.42 -8.55 -10.96
N VAL A 125 -1.17 -7.32 -11.41
CA VAL A 125 -0.14 -7.05 -12.42
C VAL A 125 1.18 -7.55 -11.87
N LYS A 126 1.80 -8.53 -12.55
CA LYS A 126 3.15 -8.98 -12.19
C LYS A 126 4.08 -7.76 -12.25
N PRO A 127 4.80 -7.42 -11.17
CA PRO A 127 5.70 -6.29 -11.21
C PRO A 127 6.71 -6.51 -12.34
N LYS A 128 6.82 -5.55 -13.26
CA LYS A 128 7.84 -5.59 -14.30
C LYS A 128 9.20 -5.54 -13.60
N ARG A 129 9.91 -6.66 -13.60
CA ARG A 129 11.29 -6.73 -13.10
C ARG A 129 12.17 -5.96 -14.07
N VAL A 130 12.56 -4.74 -13.71
CA VAL A 130 13.57 -3.98 -14.44
C VAL A 130 14.93 -4.46 -13.95
N ARG A 131 15.84 -4.86 -14.85
CA ARG A 131 17.23 -5.09 -14.48
C ARG A 131 17.81 -3.74 -14.08
N ALA A 132 18.33 -3.63 -12.85
CA ALA A 132 19.20 -2.52 -12.52
C ALA A 132 20.38 -2.55 -13.50
N MET A 133 20.57 -1.50 -14.28
CA MET A 133 21.86 -1.32 -14.93
C MET A 133 22.86 -1.05 -13.82
N ASN A 134 23.85 -1.94 -13.68
CA ASN A 134 25.04 -1.59 -12.92
C ASN A 134 25.64 -0.35 -13.59
N MET A 135 25.45 0.83 -13.00
CA MET A 135 26.34 1.95 -13.26
C MET A 135 27.71 1.48 -12.78
N ILE A 136 28.57 1.08 -13.73
CA ILE A 136 29.98 0.95 -13.45
C ILE A 136 30.46 2.38 -13.23
N LEU A 137 30.39 2.85 -11.98
CA LEU A 137 31.14 4.00 -11.52
C LEU A 137 32.62 3.61 -11.58
N GLN A 138 33.22 3.65 -12.78
CA GLN A 138 34.67 3.88 -12.87
C GLN A 138 34.91 5.34 -12.48
N SER A 139 34.75 5.63 -11.20
CA SER A 139 35.08 6.94 -10.67
C SER A 139 36.61 7.01 -10.64
N SER A 140 37.21 7.57 -11.70
CA SER A 140 38.60 8.02 -11.74
C SER A 140 38.96 8.97 -10.57
N ILE A 141 37.95 9.40 -9.81
CA ILE A 141 38.02 10.04 -8.51
C ILE A 141 38.96 9.28 -7.55
N LYS A 142 38.91 7.95 -7.46
CA LYS A 142 39.77 7.21 -6.52
C LYS A 142 41.25 7.39 -6.87
N ASP A 143 41.58 7.26 -8.16
CA ASP A 143 42.94 7.42 -8.66
C ASP A 143 43.42 8.88 -8.53
N ARG A 144 42.52 9.85 -8.78
CA ARG A 144 42.81 11.28 -8.61
C ARG A 144 43.04 11.67 -7.14
N ILE A 145 42.31 11.08 -6.21
CA ILE A 145 42.51 11.29 -4.77
C ILE A 145 43.88 10.75 -4.35
N LEU A 146 44.22 9.53 -4.78
CA LEU A 146 45.52 8.92 -4.48
C LEU A 146 46.69 9.73 -5.06
N ALA A 147 46.57 10.21 -6.30
CA ALA A 147 47.58 11.05 -6.93
C ALA A 147 47.77 12.38 -6.20
N ALA A 148 46.68 13.03 -5.77
CA ALA A 148 46.74 14.27 -5.01
C ALA A 148 47.39 14.08 -3.63
N GLN A 149 47.04 13.00 -2.92
CA GLN A 149 47.65 12.67 -1.62
C GLN A 149 49.16 12.39 -1.75
N LYS A 150 49.58 11.69 -2.80
CA LYS A 150 50.99 11.41 -3.04
C LYS A 150 51.81 12.68 -3.29
N LYS A 151 51.27 13.60 -4.10
CA LYS A 151 51.93 14.87 -4.38
C LYS A 151 52.17 15.71 -3.10
N VAL A 152 51.19 15.72 -2.19
CA VAL A 152 51.33 16.40 -0.90
C VAL A 152 52.41 15.75 -0.04
N MET A 153 52.51 14.42 -0.04
CA MET A 153 53.57 13.72 0.70
C MET A 153 54.97 14.05 0.17
N ASP A 154 55.14 14.03 -1.15
CA ASP A 154 56.42 14.34 -1.80
C ASP A 154 56.84 15.80 -1.55
N GLU A 155 55.89 16.75 -1.52
CA GLU A 155 56.15 18.15 -1.17
C GLU A 155 56.58 18.33 0.30
N ILE A 156 55.96 17.60 1.24
CA ILE A 156 56.36 17.60 2.66
C ILE A 156 57.77 17.03 2.82
N GLU A 157 58.07 15.91 2.17
CA GLU A 157 59.39 15.27 2.25
C GLU A 157 60.49 16.15 1.64
N GLY A 158 60.17 16.88 0.55
CA GLY A 158 61.07 17.85 -0.06
C GLY A 158 61.38 19.04 0.85
N LEU A 159 60.37 19.59 1.54
CA LEU A 159 60.57 20.66 2.52
C LEU A 159 61.40 20.21 3.71
N GLN A 160 61.21 18.97 4.16
CA GLN A 160 61.93 18.40 5.29
C GLN A 160 63.41 18.16 4.96
N LYS A 161 63.69 17.63 3.76
CA LYS A 161 65.08 17.53 3.25
C LYS A 161 65.73 18.89 3.05
N GLY A 162 65.00 19.87 2.52
CA GLY A 162 65.51 21.23 2.38
C GLY A 162 65.86 21.86 3.73
N LEU A 163 65.10 21.57 4.77
CA LEU A 163 65.39 22.04 6.13
C LEU A 163 66.64 21.35 6.72
N ASP A 164 66.79 20.04 6.49
CA ASP A 164 67.96 19.27 6.94
C ASP A 164 69.26 19.71 6.21
N GLU A 165 69.16 20.12 4.94
CA GLU A 165 70.30 20.63 4.17
C GLU A 165 70.78 22.03 4.62
N MET A 166 69.93 22.82 5.28
CA MET A 166 70.26 24.15 5.81
C MET A 166 70.92 24.12 7.19
N ILE A 167 71.17 22.92 7.76
CA ILE A 167 71.72 22.73 9.10
C ILE A 167 73.14 22.14 9.00
N GLU A 168 74.17 22.95 9.21
CA GLU A 168 75.56 22.48 9.24
C GLU A 168 75.93 21.92 10.63
N HIS A 169 76.43 20.68 10.70
CA HIS A 169 76.89 20.05 11.94
C HIS A 169 78.42 20.14 12.04
N ARG A 170 78.94 20.94 12.99
CA ARG A 170 80.37 20.93 13.35
C ARG A 170 80.63 20.20 14.66
N SER A 171 81.90 19.85 14.88
CA SER A 171 82.44 19.02 15.97
C SER A 171 82.12 19.46 17.41
N ASP A 172 81.48 20.62 17.59
CA ASP A 172 81.26 21.27 18.88
C ASP A 172 79.76 21.23 19.27
N GLU A 173 78.98 20.30 18.68
CA GLU A 173 77.55 20.02 18.95
C GLU A 173 76.58 21.20 18.83
N THR A 174 77.02 22.34 18.29
CA THR A 174 76.18 23.55 18.18
C THR A 174 75.63 23.68 16.76
N LEU A 175 74.30 23.81 16.62
CA LEU A 175 73.58 23.91 15.34
C LEU A 175 73.41 25.38 14.91
N TYR A 176 73.74 25.69 13.66
CA TYR A 176 73.56 27.01 13.05
C TYR A 176 72.72 26.90 11.77
N TYR A 177 71.86 27.89 11.53
CA TYR A 177 71.13 28.04 10.26
C TYR A 177 72.03 28.78 9.27
N LEU A 178 72.16 28.26 8.05
CA LEU A 178 72.83 28.96 6.95
C LEU A 178 71.86 29.99 6.36
N ASP A 179 72.19 31.29 6.43
CA ASP A 179 71.49 32.38 5.73
C ASP A 179 71.73 32.32 4.21
#